data_AF-A0A1T4R2M7-F1
#
_entry.id   AF-A0A1T4R2M7-F1
#
_cell.length_a   1.000
_cell.length_b   1.000
_cell.length_c   1.000
_cell.angle_alpha   90.00
_cell.angle_beta   90.00
_cell.angle_gamma   90.00
#
_symmetry.space_group_name_H-M   'P 1'
#
loop_
_entity.id
_entity.type
_entity.pdbx_description
1 polymer ?
#
loop_
_entity_poly.entity_id
_entity_poly.type
_entity_poly.pdbx_seq_one_letter_code
_entity_poly.pdbx_strand_id
1 'polypeptide(L)'
;MSGLVRPEDTRLIVGPETSDGGGVYYLTPEIALVESCDVITPPADDPRAFGRIAAVNALSDIYAMGGTPLTAMNIAFFPACSLEPAILGEVLAGGQDALNEAGCCLVGGHTVEDTEIKYGLSVTGTVHPAEVLRNSTAGAGGSPLDVAVESQCG
;
A
#
# COMPACT_ATOMS: atom_id res chain seq x y z
N MET A 1 7.80 6.36 -11.81
CA MET A 1 8.26 7.52 -11.01
C MET A 1 9.68 8.00 -11.36
N SER A 2 10.26 7.62 -12.51
CA SER A 2 11.61 8.08 -12.89
C SER A 2 11.66 9.60 -13.07
N GLY A 3 12.64 10.26 -12.45
CA GLY A 3 12.84 11.70 -12.55
C GLY A 3 12.25 12.52 -11.40
N LEU A 4 11.57 11.89 -10.44
CA LEU A 4 11.30 12.53 -9.15
C LEU A 4 12.59 12.62 -8.33
N VAL A 5 12.82 13.76 -7.70
CA VAL A 5 13.98 13.98 -6.83
C VAL A 5 13.70 13.30 -5.49
N ARG A 6 14.61 12.42 -5.06
CA ARG A 6 14.54 11.83 -3.72
C ARG A 6 14.63 12.95 -2.67
N PRO A 7 13.70 13.04 -1.71
CA PRO A 7 13.82 13.96 -0.59
C PRO A 7 15.15 13.76 0.17
N GLU A 8 15.81 14.85 0.56
CA GLU A 8 17.06 14.80 1.35
C GLU A 8 16.84 14.44 2.83
N ASP A 9 15.60 14.15 3.25
CA ASP A 9 15.28 13.76 4.61
C ASP A 9 15.86 12.37 4.92
N THR A 10 16.79 12.31 5.87
CA THR A 10 17.47 11.07 6.28
C THR A 10 16.53 10.06 6.93
N ARG A 11 15.32 10.45 7.31
CA ARG A 11 14.28 9.54 7.82
C ARG A 11 13.60 8.75 6.71
N LEU A 12 13.76 9.13 5.44
CA LEU A 12 13.25 8.35 4.33
C LEU A 12 14.12 7.09 4.16
N ILE A 13 13.56 5.92 4.45
CA ILE A 13 14.25 4.62 4.36
C ILE A 13 14.15 4.08 2.92
N VAL A 14 12.92 4.05 2.39
CA VAL A 14 12.59 3.62 1.02
C VAL A 14 11.80 4.75 0.36
N GLY A 15 12.27 5.19 -0.82
CA GLY A 15 11.72 6.35 -1.53
C GLY A 15 11.29 6.03 -2.97
N PRO A 16 10.75 7.01 -3.69
CA PRO A 16 10.17 6.83 -5.03
C PRO A 16 11.20 6.46 -6.11
N GLU A 17 12.49 6.57 -5.81
CA GLU A 17 13.58 6.13 -6.68
C GLU A 17 13.74 4.61 -6.76
N THR A 18 13.16 3.87 -5.82
CA THR A 18 13.13 2.40 -5.85
C THR A 18 11.79 1.88 -6.33
N SER A 19 11.76 0.64 -6.84
CA SER A 19 10.57 0.02 -7.43
C SER A 19 9.85 -0.89 -6.43
N ASP A 20 9.73 -0.45 -5.17
CA ASP A 20 9.25 -1.26 -4.04
C ASP A 20 7.72 -1.17 -3.80
N GLY A 21 6.95 -0.56 -4.72
CA GLY A 21 5.48 -0.45 -4.61
C GLY A 21 4.99 0.55 -3.56
N GLY A 22 5.81 0.92 -2.58
CA GLY A 22 5.50 1.91 -1.56
C GLY A 22 6.72 2.65 -1.01
N GLY A 23 6.52 3.35 0.10
CA GLY A 23 7.55 4.12 0.81
C GLY A 23 7.66 3.70 2.26
N VAL A 24 8.87 3.86 2.83
CA VAL A 24 9.12 3.57 4.25
C VAL A 24 9.77 4.78 4.90
N TYR A 25 9.19 5.24 6.01
CA TYR A 25 9.61 6.46 6.69
C TYR A 25 9.84 6.23 8.18
N TYR A 26 11.03 6.53 8.67
CA TYR A 26 11.43 6.37 10.06
C TYR A 26 10.69 7.34 10.99
N LEU A 27 10.10 6.84 12.07
CA LEU A 27 9.49 7.66 13.13
C LEU A 27 10.27 7.58 14.44
N THR A 28 10.51 6.36 14.93
CA THR A 28 11.19 6.08 16.21
C THR A 28 12.12 4.87 16.03
N PRO A 29 13.00 4.57 17.01
CA PRO A 29 13.87 3.39 16.92
C PRO A 29 13.11 2.08 16.70
N GLU A 30 11.86 2.01 17.13
CA GLU A 30 11.00 0.82 17.08
C GLU A 30 9.96 0.86 15.96
N ILE A 31 9.68 2.03 15.37
CA ILE A 31 8.58 2.22 14.41
C ILE A 31 9.04 3.00 13.18
N ALA A 32 8.86 2.41 12.02
CA ALA A 32 8.79 3.08 10.73
C ALA A 32 7.38 2.94 10.13
N LEU A 33 6.91 3.99 9.47
CA LEU A 33 5.71 3.94 8.63
C LEU A 33 6.02 3.23 7.34
N VAL A 34 5.06 2.44 6.87
CA VAL A 34 5.03 1.85 5.54
C VAL A 34 3.79 2.39 4.85
N GLU A 35 3.95 3.00 3.68
CA GLU A 35 2.84 3.57 2.94
C GLU A 35 2.80 2.99 1.53
N SER A 36 1.62 2.56 1.09
CA SER A 36 1.35 2.26 -0.31
C SER A 36 0.05 2.92 -0.74
N CYS A 37 -0.09 3.14 -2.05
CA CYS A 37 -1.28 3.67 -2.67
C CYS A 37 -1.44 3.04 -4.05
N ASP A 38 -2.47 2.22 -4.20
CA ASP A 38 -2.73 1.48 -5.42
C ASP A 38 -4.18 1.59 -5.84
N VAL A 39 -4.41 1.74 -7.15
CA VAL A 39 -5.73 1.83 -7.79
C VAL A 39 -5.72 1.02 -9.08
N ILE A 40 -6.72 0.18 -9.26
CA ILE A 40 -6.84 -0.67 -10.45
C ILE A 40 -8.20 -0.51 -11.12
N THR A 41 -8.27 -0.89 -12.39
CA THR A 41 -9.53 -1.14 -13.10
C THR A 41 -10.11 -2.49 -12.69
N PRO A 42 -11.42 -2.76 -12.96
CA PRO A 42 -12.06 -4.02 -12.57
C PRO A 42 -11.33 -5.24 -13.14
N PRO A 43 -10.80 -6.13 -12.29
CA PRO A 43 -10.22 -7.40 -12.74
C PRO A 43 -11.29 -8.50 -12.85
N ALA A 44 -12.51 -8.24 -12.40
CA ALA A 44 -13.63 -9.17 -12.35
C ALA A 44 -14.96 -8.40 -12.53
N ASP A 45 -15.98 -9.11 -13.03
CA ASP A 45 -17.32 -8.54 -13.24
C ASP A 45 -18.13 -8.35 -11.95
N ASP A 46 -17.87 -9.19 -10.93
CA ASP A 46 -18.55 -9.08 -9.64
C ASP A 46 -18.01 -7.88 -8.83
N PRO A 47 -18.84 -6.90 -8.48
CA PRO A 47 -18.37 -5.68 -7.81
C PRO A 47 -17.71 -5.96 -6.46
N ARG A 48 -18.23 -6.92 -5.68
CA ARG A 48 -17.68 -7.25 -4.37
C ARG A 48 -16.33 -7.96 -4.49
N ALA A 49 -16.18 -8.87 -5.45
CA ALA A 49 -14.90 -9.50 -5.78
C ALA A 49 -13.88 -8.46 -6.26
N PHE A 50 -14.28 -7.51 -7.10
CA PHE A 50 -13.42 -6.40 -7.49
C PHE A 50 -12.92 -5.63 -6.26
N GLY A 51 -13.82 -5.23 -5.36
CA GLY A 51 -13.47 -4.59 -4.09
C GLY A 51 -12.42 -5.36 -3.28
N ARG A 52 -12.64 -6.67 -3.10
CA ARG A 52 -11.70 -7.55 -2.39
C ARG A 52 -10.34 -7.62 -3.08
N ILE A 53 -10.31 -7.81 -4.40
CA ILE A 53 -9.05 -7.92 -5.16
C ILE A 53 -8.26 -6.62 -5.07
N ALA A 54 -8.92 -5.46 -5.24
CA ALA A 54 -8.27 -4.16 -5.12
C ALA A 54 -7.67 -3.93 -3.71
N ALA A 55 -8.39 -4.33 -2.66
CA ALA A 55 -7.89 -4.21 -1.30
C ALA A 55 -6.71 -5.14 -1.00
N VAL A 56 -6.78 -6.40 -1.43
CA VAL A 56 -5.66 -7.34 -1.29
C VAL A 56 -4.43 -6.85 -2.07
N ASN A 57 -4.61 -6.28 -3.26
CA ASN A 57 -3.53 -5.68 -4.03
C ASN A 57 -2.84 -4.54 -3.25
N ALA A 58 -3.61 -3.57 -2.74
CA ALA A 58 -3.06 -2.45 -1.98
C ALA A 58 -2.42 -2.87 -0.64
N LEU A 59 -2.94 -3.91 0.02
CA LEU A 59 -2.32 -4.48 1.22
C LEU A 59 -1.00 -5.20 0.92
N SER A 60 -0.84 -5.73 -0.29
CA SER A 60 0.30 -6.60 -0.62
C SER A 60 1.65 -5.88 -0.53
N ASP A 61 1.71 -4.59 -0.86
CA ASP A 61 2.93 -3.79 -0.75
C ASP A 61 3.37 -3.62 0.70
N ILE A 62 2.41 -3.44 1.62
CA ILE A 62 2.72 -3.32 3.05
C ILE A 62 3.39 -4.60 3.54
N TYR A 63 2.82 -5.76 3.20
CA TYR A 63 3.40 -7.05 3.56
C TYR A 63 4.74 -7.31 2.85
N ALA A 64 4.89 -6.90 1.59
CA ALA A 64 6.13 -7.06 0.82
C ALA A 64 7.30 -6.29 1.44
N MET A 65 7.03 -5.18 2.12
CA MET A 65 8.03 -4.39 2.87
C MET A 65 8.23 -4.88 4.33
N GLY A 66 7.59 -5.99 4.71
CA GLY A 66 7.63 -6.54 6.08
C GLY A 66 6.73 -5.83 7.07
N GLY A 67 5.86 -4.94 6.60
CA GLY A 67 4.96 -4.16 7.44
C GLY A 67 3.71 -4.91 7.87
N THR A 68 3.12 -4.44 8.97
CA THR A 68 1.77 -4.80 9.42
C THR A 68 0.81 -3.66 9.07
N PRO A 69 -0.25 -3.91 8.27
CA PRO A 69 -1.27 -2.90 7.97
C PRO A 69 -1.95 -2.37 9.24
N LEU A 70 -2.21 -1.06 9.28
CA LEU A 70 -2.83 -0.39 10.42
C LEU A 70 -4.11 0.34 10.02
N THR A 71 -4.03 1.20 9.01
CA THR A 71 -5.17 1.98 8.50
C THR A 71 -5.21 1.99 6.98
N ALA A 72 -6.39 2.20 6.41
CA ALA A 72 -6.56 2.41 4.98
C ALA A 72 -7.59 3.51 4.68
N MET A 73 -7.47 4.11 3.51
CA MET A 73 -8.41 5.07 2.95
C MET A 73 -8.81 4.65 1.53
N ASN A 74 -10.11 4.69 1.25
CA ASN A 74 -10.62 4.39 -0.09
C ASN A 74 -10.21 5.46 -1.10
N ILE A 75 -9.85 5.03 -2.30
CA ILE A 75 -9.68 5.89 -3.47
C ILE A 75 -10.56 5.30 -4.58
N ALA A 76 -11.66 5.99 -4.89
CA ALA A 76 -12.64 5.53 -5.86
C ALA A 76 -12.82 6.54 -6.99
N PHE A 77 -12.93 6.02 -8.20
CA PHE A 77 -13.34 6.74 -9.39
C PHE A 77 -14.60 6.06 -9.90
N PHE A 78 -15.69 6.80 -10.07
CA PHE A 78 -16.99 6.21 -10.35
C PHE A 78 -17.80 7.04 -11.34
N PRO A 79 -18.38 6.44 -12.39
CA PRO A 79 -19.26 7.14 -13.32
C PRO A 79 -20.68 7.25 -12.79
N ALA A 80 -20.93 8.21 -11.90
CA ALA A 80 -22.23 8.35 -11.23
C ALA A 80 -23.38 8.69 -12.20
N CYS A 81 -23.06 9.22 -13.38
CA CYS A 81 -24.05 9.48 -14.43
C CYS A 81 -24.54 8.21 -15.16
N SER A 82 -23.77 7.12 -15.16
CA SER A 82 -24.07 5.94 -15.99
C SER A 82 -24.13 4.62 -15.22
N LEU A 83 -23.66 4.57 -13.98
CA LEU A 83 -23.74 3.38 -13.12
C LEU A 83 -24.53 3.66 -11.84
N GLU A 84 -25.22 2.64 -11.36
CA GLU A 84 -25.99 2.71 -10.12
C GLU A 84 -25.03 2.79 -8.91
N PRO A 85 -25.24 3.72 -7.95
CA PRO A 85 -24.39 3.85 -6.76
C PRO A 85 -24.26 2.57 -5.93
N ALA A 86 -25.22 1.65 -6.02
CA ALA A 86 -25.16 0.34 -5.38
C ALA A 86 -23.96 -0.50 -5.85
N ILE A 87 -23.52 -0.34 -7.10
CA ILE A 87 -22.34 -1.02 -7.64
C ILE A 87 -21.10 -0.58 -6.85
N LEU A 88 -20.91 0.74 -6.66
CA LEU A 88 -19.82 1.25 -5.82
C LEU A 88 -19.96 0.75 -4.38
N GLY A 89 -21.19 0.69 -3.85
CA GLY A 89 -21.46 0.14 -2.52
C GLY A 89 -20.91 -1.28 -2.33
N GLU A 90 -21.14 -2.18 -3.29
CA GLU A 90 -20.60 -3.55 -3.23
C GLU A 90 -19.07 -3.60 -3.40
N VAL A 91 -18.48 -2.74 -4.24
CA VAL A 91 -17.02 -2.60 -4.33
C VAL A 91 -16.42 -2.18 -2.99
N LEU A 92 -16.97 -1.14 -2.35
CA LEU A 92 -16.50 -0.67 -1.05
C LEU A 92 -16.70 -1.72 0.05
N ALA A 93 -17.81 -2.46 0.03
CA ALA A 93 -18.07 -3.54 0.97
C ALA A 93 -17.06 -4.68 0.81
N GLY A 94 -16.74 -5.07 -0.43
CA GLY A 94 -15.70 -6.07 -0.72
C GLY A 94 -14.33 -5.62 -0.22
N GLY A 95 -13.96 -4.37 -0.46
CA GLY A 95 -12.70 -3.82 0.05
C GLY A 95 -12.64 -3.83 1.58
N GLN A 96 -13.72 -3.42 2.24
CA GLN A 96 -13.83 -3.44 3.70
C GLN A 96 -13.75 -4.86 4.29
N ASP A 97 -14.37 -5.86 3.66
CA ASP A 97 -14.29 -7.25 4.10
C ASP A 97 -12.82 -7.73 4.13
N ALA A 98 -12.05 -7.43 3.09
CA ALA A 98 -10.62 -7.78 3.02
C ALA A 98 -9.77 -7.03 4.06
N LEU A 99 -10.05 -5.75 4.31
CA LEU A 99 -9.37 -4.97 5.35
C LEU A 99 -9.65 -5.54 6.75
N ASN A 100 -10.90 -5.93 7.04
CA ASN A 100 -11.28 -6.53 8.31
C ASN A 100 -10.53 -7.85 8.56
N GLU A 101 -10.39 -8.69 7.52
CA GLU A 101 -9.59 -9.93 7.59
C GLU A 101 -8.11 -9.64 7.87
N ALA A 102 -7.58 -8.54 7.35
CA ALA A 102 -6.20 -8.09 7.58
C ALA A 102 -5.99 -7.36 8.91
N GLY A 103 -7.04 -7.09 9.69
CA GLY A 103 -6.97 -6.27 10.91
C GLY A 103 -6.68 -4.79 10.63
N CYS A 104 -6.91 -4.31 9.41
CA CYS A 104 -6.63 -2.95 8.97
C CYS A 104 -7.88 -2.07 9.10
N CYS A 105 -7.76 -0.90 9.74
CA CYS A 105 -8.90 -0.01 9.97
C CYS A 105 -9.18 0.88 8.75
N LEU A 106 -10.36 0.75 8.14
CA LEU A 106 -10.82 1.71 7.15
C LEU A 106 -11.22 3.04 7.82
N VAL A 107 -10.46 4.10 7.60
CA VAL A 107 -10.62 5.38 8.32
C VAL A 107 -11.21 6.52 7.47
N GLY A 108 -11.46 6.29 6.18
CA GLY A 108 -12.06 7.28 5.30
C GLY A 108 -11.78 6.99 3.83
N GLY A 109 -11.76 8.06 3.04
CA GLY A 109 -11.43 7.98 1.62
C GLY A 109 -11.98 9.13 0.81
N HIS A 110 -11.84 9.01 -0.50
CA HIS A 110 -12.35 9.96 -1.47
C HIS A 110 -12.94 9.26 -2.69
N THR A 111 -13.95 9.87 -3.28
CA THR A 111 -14.58 9.42 -4.51
C THR A 111 -14.62 10.56 -5.51
N VAL A 112 -14.18 10.29 -6.74
CA VAL A 112 -14.10 11.25 -7.83
C VAL A 112 -15.03 10.78 -8.96
N GLU A 113 -15.75 11.70 -9.58
CA GLU A 113 -16.50 11.42 -10.80
C GLU A 113 -15.53 11.10 -11.95
N ASP A 114 -15.75 10.00 -12.66
CA ASP A 114 -14.92 9.57 -13.78
C ASP A 114 -15.80 8.87 -14.82
N THR A 115 -15.32 8.66 -16.05
CA THR A 115 -16.04 7.88 -17.07
C THR A 115 -15.89 6.38 -16.89
N GLU A 116 -14.87 5.93 -16.16
CA GLU A 116 -14.61 4.51 -15.90
C GLU A 116 -14.44 4.25 -14.41
N ILE A 117 -14.99 3.12 -13.94
CA ILE A 117 -14.82 2.71 -12.55
C ILE A 117 -13.36 2.29 -12.29
N LYS A 118 -12.77 2.83 -11.23
CA LYS A 118 -11.45 2.43 -10.70
C LYS A 118 -11.54 2.45 -9.19
N TYR A 119 -10.90 1.50 -8.54
CA TYR A 119 -10.94 1.40 -7.09
C TYR A 119 -9.62 0.88 -6.55
N GLY A 120 -9.30 1.34 -5.36
CA GLY A 120 -8.12 0.95 -4.63
C GLY A 120 -8.04 1.70 -3.31
N LEU A 121 -6.89 1.56 -2.64
CA LEU A 121 -6.69 2.11 -1.32
C LEU A 121 -5.30 2.73 -1.18
N SER A 122 -5.24 3.79 -0.39
CA SER A 122 -4.01 4.14 0.33
C SER A 122 -3.99 3.35 1.63
N VAL A 123 -2.91 2.64 1.89
CA VAL A 123 -2.72 1.82 3.09
C VAL A 123 -1.51 2.33 3.84
N THR A 124 -1.68 2.49 5.15
CA THR A 124 -0.61 2.78 6.09
C THR A 124 -0.41 1.56 6.98
N GLY A 125 0.83 1.11 7.08
CA GLY A 125 1.27 0.10 8.01
C GLY A 125 2.47 0.57 8.83
N THR A 126 2.95 -0.32 9.68
CA THR A 126 4.15 -0.10 10.49
C THR A 126 5.08 -1.29 10.42
N VAL A 127 6.38 -1.03 10.51
CA VAL A 127 7.44 -2.05 10.58
C VAL A 127 8.50 -1.60 11.55
N HIS A 128 9.21 -2.52 12.19
CA HIS A 128 10.42 -2.16 12.92
C HIS A 128 11.49 -1.69 11.92
N PRO A 129 12.20 -0.56 12.12
CA PRO A 129 13.15 -0.03 11.14
C PRO A 129 14.24 -1.02 10.70
N ALA A 130 14.62 -1.96 11.57
CA ALA A 130 15.61 -3.01 11.27
C ALA A 130 15.06 -4.22 10.50
N GLU A 131 13.74 -4.33 10.31
CA GLU A 131 13.07 -5.47 9.67
C GLU A 131 12.50 -5.12 8.27
N VAL A 132 12.79 -3.92 7.77
CA VAL A 132 12.33 -3.44 6.47
C VAL A 132 12.85 -4.36 5.36
N LEU A 133 11.92 -4.98 4.64
CA LEU A 133 12.23 -5.77 3.45
C LEU A 133 12.30 -4.85 2.22
N ARG A 134 13.27 -5.08 1.34
CA ARG A 134 13.47 -4.31 0.10
C ARG A 134 13.62 -5.27 -1.07
N ASN A 135 13.03 -4.93 -2.21
CA ASN A 135 13.16 -5.73 -3.43
C ASN A 135 14.60 -5.69 -3.99
N SER A 136 15.36 -4.65 -3.62
CA SER A 136 16.76 -4.45 -4.03
C SER A 136 17.80 -5.26 -3.25
N THR A 137 17.44 -5.95 -2.16
CA THR A 137 18.39 -6.72 -1.34
C THR A 137 18.49 -8.19 -1.74
N ALA A 138 17.80 -8.62 -2.81
CA ALA A 138 17.97 -9.95 -3.38
C ALA A 138 19.32 -10.05 -4.13
N GLY A 139 20.40 -10.24 -3.38
CA GLY A 139 21.65 -10.77 -3.92
C GLY A 139 21.43 -12.19 -4.48
N ALA A 140 22.15 -12.55 -5.54
CA ALA A 140 22.08 -13.86 -6.15
C ALA A 140 22.46 -14.97 -5.14
N GLY A 141 21.47 -15.57 -4.48
CA GLY A 141 21.64 -16.69 -3.54
C GLY A 141 20.85 -16.61 -2.23
N GLY A 142 19.66 -16.01 -2.22
CA GLY A 142 18.90 -15.69 -1.00
C GLY A 142 18.63 -16.85 -0.01
N SER A 143 19.12 -16.66 1.21
CA SER A 143 18.56 -17.16 2.47
C SER A 143 18.49 -15.98 3.45
N PRO A 144 17.42 -15.81 4.25
CA PRO A 144 17.14 -14.58 5.00
C PRO A 144 17.85 -14.54 6.34
N LEU A 145 19.18 -14.50 6.34
CA LEU A 145 20.01 -14.21 7.51
C LEU A 145 21.38 -13.77 6.99
N ASP A 146 21.54 -12.52 6.57
CA ASP A 146 22.84 -11.82 6.48
C ASP A 146 22.65 -10.42 5.89
N VAL A 147 22.21 -9.47 6.72
CA VAL A 147 22.69 -8.08 6.58
C VAL A 147 22.96 -7.59 8.00
N ALA A 148 24.23 -7.70 8.37
CA ALA A 148 24.77 -7.20 9.61
C ALA A 148 24.56 -5.69 9.73
N VAL A 149 24.21 -5.29 10.95
CA VAL A 149 24.36 -3.93 11.46
C VAL A 149 25.86 -3.59 11.45
N GLU A 150 26.29 -2.76 10.52
CA GLU A 150 27.56 -2.00 10.61
C GLU A 150 27.22 -0.53 10.39
N SER A 151 27.02 0.22 11.47
CA SER A 151 28.02 1.09 12.12
C SER A 151 28.32 2.37 11.33
N GLN A 152 27.84 3.50 11.83
CA GLN A 152 28.53 4.78 11.73
C GLN A 152 28.06 5.73 12.86
N CYS A 153 28.58 5.48 14.06
CA CYS A 153 29.05 6.56 14.91
C CYS A 153 30.55 6.69 14.62
N GLY A 154 30.95 7.82 14.04
CA GLY A 154 32.32 8.23 13.76
C GLY A 154 32.31 9.68 13.32
#